data_AF-A0AAP3HCK0-F1
#
_entry.id   AF-A0AAP3HCK0-F1
#
_cell.length_a   1.000
_cell.length_b   1.000
_cell.length_c   1.000
_cell.angle_alpha   90.00
_cell.angle_beta   90.00
_cell.angle_gamma   90.00
#
_symmetry.space_group_name_H-M   'P 1'
#
loop_
_entity.id
_entity.type
_entity.pdbx_description
1 polymer ?
#
loop_
_entity_poly.entity_id
_entity_poly.type
_entity_poly.pdbx_seq_one_letter_code
_entity_poly.pdbx_strand_id
1 'polypeptide(L)'
;MKARRDQQLSKLRMRFFSALNHTSEIDLHVLFNDLKSILTLDSIKHLKEGSVAYAIIQELLKQDDAQNKIQSFLHGAIKNVIHPGVIKGLTPDEINWNVAKAYPKYYEHEEFPDVTFGGFKVRDSNEFKFKTNIQTSIWFSIKPDLFMPSKQQEALKRRREQYPGCEIRLIYSSSLLNAEANRQMKAFARKQNISLIDIDSVKTNSPLYPLLKSELAHLGKGGNPAAASDLCRWIPEVFNEGFYVDIDLPVDSSKIVEGHQITGGVPIMLNMGSIISEPIAPHHRRQEAVCMNTDIIAYSNDKRTQKMMDTVARHLKNIYDDPYTALKDTPLAQTAFFNKCQEERKSIFDLRKGLQDAFRSDSLLQLYDFLGADKFKEVFKLKEAQSKYINEHISEFSEKDLLLNLISDKPSEINQHTLDFVKAKAMYIDIAKEHYSAFYKPLVEEISGPGVIYNALGGAGSFTTTHRRLTGPMLPTTPPRVLQVFCDAHDKGPFVSDNIARWQTNVRDLGVLNREGLSWLPSVG
;
A
#
# COMPACT_ATOMS: atom_id res chain seq x y z
N MET A 1 -40.36 7.29 25.36
CA MET A 1 -38.99 7.67 25.82
C MET A 1 -38.44 6.74 26.90
N LYS A 2 -39.18 6.42 27.97
CA LYS A 2 -38.74 5.50 29.05
C LYS A 2 -38.32 4.11 28.55
N ALA A 3 -39.17 3.43 27.77
CA ALA A 3 -38.88 2.11 27.19
C ALA A 3 -37.60 2.06 26.31
N ARG A 4 -37.28 3.13 25.57
CA ARG A 4 -36.03 3.21 24.78
C ARG A 4 -34.79 3.35 25.67
N ARG A 5 -34.88 4.13 26.76
CA ARG A 5 -33.79 4.25 27.75
C ARG A 5 -33.56 2.93 28.48
N ASP A 6 -34.64 2.25 28.86
CA ASP A 6 -34.56 0.95 29.53
C ASP A 6 -33.93 -0.12 28.63
N GLN A 7 -34.25 -0.11 27.32
CA GLN A 7 -33.64 -1.00 26.33
C GLN A 7 -32.15 -0.71 26.10
N GLN A 8 -31.75 0.57 26.03
CA GLN A 8 -30.34 0.97 25.92
C GLN A 8 -29.52 0.56 27.14
N LEU A 9 -30.05 0.78 28.35
CA LEU A 9 -29.40 0.38 29.59
C LEU A 9 -29.28 -1.16 29.68
N SER A 10 -30.30 -1.89 29.26
CA SER A 10 -30.24 -3.36 29.20
C SER A 10 -29.14 -3.85 28.25
N LYS A 11 -29.05 -3.28 27.05
CA LYS A 11 -27.99 -3.61 26.07
C LYS A 11 -26.60 -3.29 26.61
N LEU A 12 -26.43 -2.14 27.27
CA LEU A 12 -25.18 -1.72 27.89
C LEU A 12 -24.73 -2.73 28.95
N ARG A 13 -25.65 -3.13 29.84
CA ARG A 13 -25.40 -4.14 30.88
C ARG A 13 -25.00 -5.49 30.30
N MET A 14 -25.76 -6.02 29.32
CA MET A 14 -25.43 -7.30 28.70
C MET A 14 -24.03 -7.30 28.06
N ARG A 15 -23.66 -6.21 27.38
CA ARG A 15 -22.34 -6.08 26.77
C ARG A 15 -21.23 -5.96 27.81
N PHE A 16 -21.46 -5.24 28.91
CA PHE A 16 -20.50 -5.11 30.00
C PHE A 16 -20.20 -6.48 30.64
N PHE A 17 -21.24 -7.24 30.97
CA PHE A 17 -21.09 -8.57 31.58
C PHE A 17 -20.34 -9.53 30.65
N SER A 18 -20.68 -9.51 29.36
CA SER A 18 -19.99 -10.32 28.34
C SER A 18 -18.52 -9.91 28.17
N ALA A 19 -18.19 -8.61 28.25
CA ALA A 19 -16.81 -8.15 28.14
C ALA A 19 -15.93 -8.62 29.31
N LEU A 20 -16.53 -8.77 30.50
CA LEU A 20 -15.86 -9.28 31.71
C LEU A 20 -16.08 -10.79 31.92
N ASN A 21 -16.35 -11.51 30.84
CA ASN A 21 -16.49 -12.97 30.79
C ASN A 21 -17.50 -13.56 31.81
N HIS A 22 -18.53 -12.80 32.18
CA HIS A 22 -19.54 -13.23 33.16
C HIS A 22 -18.93 -13.74 34.48
N THR A 23 -17.76 -13.21 34.90
CA THR A 23 -17.09 -13.67 36.11
C THR A 23 -18.00 -13.57 37.34
N SER A 24 -17.90 -14.57 38.20
CA SER A 24 -18.57 -14.63 39.50
C SER A 24 -17.61 -14.37 40.67
N GLU A 25 -16.34 -14.04 40.40
CA GLU A 25 -15.34 -13.74 41.42
C GLU A 25 -15.56 -12.38 42.10
N ILE A 26 -16.32 -11.49 41.44
CA ILE A 26 -16.76 -10.19 41.93
C ILE A 26 -18.24 -9.96 41.59
N ASP A 27 -18.88 -9.02 42.26
CA ASP A 27 -20.26 -8.63 41.94
C ASP A 27 -20.28 -7.65 40.74
N LEU A 28 -20.51 -8.20 39.55
CA LEU A 28 -20.65 -7.44 38.31
C LEU A 28 -21.89 -6.53 38.28
N HIS A 29 -22.93 -6.82 39.07
CA HIS A 29 -24.09 -5.93 39.16
C HIS A 29 -23.75 -4.66 39.93
N VAL A 30 -23.03 -4.78 41.04
CA VAL A 30 -22.52 -3.64 41.81
C VAL A 30 -21.57 -2.83 40.94
N LEU A 31 -20.56 -3.48 40.34
CA LEU A 31 -19.58 -2.82 39.48
C LEU A 31 -20.23 -2.08 38.31
N PHE A 32 -21.19 -2.70 37.62
CA PHE A 32 -21.93 -2.06 36.54
C PHE A 32 -22.73 -0.84 37.04
N ASN A 33 -23.40 -0.96 38.18
CA ASN A 33 -24.21 0.12 38.73
C ASN A 33 -23.38 1.35 39.08
N ASP A 34 -22.14 1.15 39.52
CA ASP A 34 -21.22 2.23 39.87
C ASP A 34 -20.57 2.89 38.65
N LEU A 35 -20.37 2.12 37.56
CA LEU A 35 -19.72 2.62 36.34
C LEU A 35 -20.70 3.11 35.25
N LYS A 36 -21.99 2.74 35.30
CA LYS A 36 -22.97 2.99 34.22
C LYS A 36 -23.11 4.46 33.81
N SER A 37 -22.78 5.40 34.70
CA SER A 37 -22.85 6.85 34.44
C SER A 37 -21.78 7.34 33.47
N ILE A 38 -20.65 6.63 33.37
CA ILE A 38 -19.50 6.97 32.51
C ILE A 38 -19.26 5.92 31.41
N LEU A 39 -20.11 4.90 31.33
CA LEU A 39 -19.95 3.76 30.44
C LEU A 39 -20.71 3.97 29.13
N THR A 40 -20.05 3.67 28.01
CA THR A 40 -20.67 3.63 26.67
C THR A 40 -20.44 2.28 26.02
N LEU A 41 -21.23 1.94 24.99
CA LEU A 41 -21.05 0.69 24.25
C LEU A 41 -19.66 0.59 23.61
N ASP A 42 -19.10 1.70 23.18
CA ASP A 42 -17.77 1.73 22.57
C ASP A 42 -16.66 1.60 23.61
N SER A 43 -16.80 2.25 24.78
CA SER A 43 -15.86 2.06 25.89
C SER A 43 -15.77 0.59 26.32
N ILE A 44 -16.88 -0.15 26.31
CA ILE A 44 -16.92 -1.59 26.66
C ILE A 44 -16.08 -2.45 25.70
N LYS A 45 -15.90 -2.05 24.43
CA LYS A 45 -15.07 -2.81 23.47
C LYS A 45 -13.62 -2.95 23.96
N HIS A 46 -13.14 -1.96 24.71
CA HIS A 46 -11.78 -1.92 25.26
C HIS A 46 -11.64 -2.60 26.63
N LEU A 47 -12.68 -3.26 27.11
CA LEU A 47 -12.67 -4.05 28.35
C LEU A 47 -12.70 -5.56 28.08
N LYS A 48 -12.76 -5.98 26.81
CA LYS A 48 -12.87 -7.39 26.42
C LYS A 48 -11.55 -8.13 26.56
N GLU A 49 -11.63 -9.45 26.61
CA GLU A 49 -10.48 -10.34 26.48
C GLU A 49 -9.59 -9.95 25.28
N GLY A 50 -8.27 -9.96 25.49
CA GLY A 50 -7.28 -9.46 24.53
C GLY A 50 -6.92 -7.97 24.69
N SER A 51 -7.61 -7.21 25.56
CA SER A 51 -7.24 -5.83 25.91
C SER A 51 -6.30 -5.77 27.13
N VAL A 52 -5.55 -4.68 27.23
CA VAL A 52 -4.71 -4.38 28.41
C VAL A 52 -5.58 -4.19 29.66
N ALA A 53 -6.72 -3.52 29.53
CA ALA A 53 -7.63 -3.32 30.66
C ALA A 53 -8.16 -4.65 31.21
N TYR A 54 -8.50 -5.60 30.34
CA TYR A 54 -8.90 -6.95 30.77
C TYR A 54 -7.75 -7.69 31.47
N ALA A 55 -6.53 -7.64 30.92
CA ALA A 55 -5.37 -8.27 31.55
C ALA A 55 -5.11 -7.74 32.97
N ILE A 56 -5.23 -6.42 33.18
CA ILE A 56 -5.14 -5.81 34.51
C ILE A 56 -6.25 -6.34 35.44
N ILE A 57 -7.49 -6.43 34.97
CA ILE A 57 -8.61 -6.96 35.76
C ILE A 57 -8.33 -8.39 36.22
N GLN A 58 -7.80 -9.25 35.33
CA GLN A 58 -7.48 -10.64 35.68
C GLN A 58 -6.43 -10.75 36.80
N GLU A 59 -5.44 -9.86 36.82
CA GLU A 59 -4.46 -9.83 37.93
C GLU A 59 -5.03 -9.24 39.22
N LEU A 60 -5.96 -8.28 39.13
CA LEU A 60 -6.62 -7.71 40.30
C LEU A 60 -7.63 -8.67 40.94
N LEU A 61 -8.27 -9.55 40.16
CA LEU A 61 -9.19 -10.59 40.66
C LEU A 61 -8.50 -11.54 41.63
N LYS A 62 -7.20 -11.78 41.46
CA LYS A 62 -6.39 -12.67 42.32
C LYS A 62 -6.00 -12.03 43.66
N GLN A 63 -6.32 -10.75 43.89
CA GLN A 63 -5.91 -10.01 45.08
C GLN A 63 -7.06 -9.86 46.07
N ASP A 64 -6.71 -9.67 47.34
CA ASP A 64 -7.66 -9.19 48.34
C ASP A 64 -8.24 -7.83 47.90
N ASP A 65 -9.51 -7.60 48.25
CA ASP A 65 -10.24 -6.37 47.91
C ASP A 65 -10.41 -6.14 46.40
N ALA A 66 -10.50 -7.23 45.63
CA ALA A 66 -10.65 -7.20 44.16
C ALA A 66 -11.80 -6.30 43.69
N GLN A 67 -12.95 -6.34 44.36
CA GLN A 67 -14.13 -5.52 44.02
C GLN A 67 -13.78 -4.02 43.95
N ASN A 68 -13.22 -3.47 45.03
CA ASN A 68 -12.93 -2.04 45.15
C ASN A 68 -11.75 -1.63 44.26
N LYS A 69 -10.73 -2.49 44.13
CA LYS A 69 -9.58 -2.24 43.25
C LYS A 69 -9.98 -2.18 41.79
N ILE A 70 -10.79 -3.14 41.31
CA ILE A 70 -11.28 -3.18 39.92
C ILE A 70 -12.20 -1.99 39.65
N GLN A 71 -13.08 -1.66 40.58
CA GLN A 71 -13.94 -0.48 40.49
C GLN A 71 -13.13 0.82 40.35
N SER A 72 -12.14 1.03 41.23
CA SER A 72 -11.29 2.22 41.21
C SER A 72 -10.47 2.32 39.93
N PHE A 73 -9.88 1.20 39.49
CA PHE A 73 -9.16 1.09 38.24
C PHE A 73 -10.05 1.45 37.05
N LEU A 74 -11.19 0.77 36.90
CA LEU A 74 -12.10 0.98 35.77
C LEU A 74 -12.68 2.39 35.74
N HIS A 75 -13.04 2.96 36.89
CA HIS A 75 -13.53 4.33 36.94
C HIS A 75 -12.49 5.32 36.42
N GLY A 76 -11.22 5.19 36.85
CA GLY A 76 -10.12 6.01 36.34
C GLY A 76 -9.82 5.77 34.86
N ALA A 77 -9.72 4.50 34.45
CA ALA A 77 -9.32 4.12 33.10
C ALA A 77 -10.38 4.52 32.07
N ILE A 78 -11.67 4.31 32.38
CA ILE A 78 -12.77 4.71 31.52
C ILE A 78 -12.81 6.23 31.38
N LYS A 79 -12.79 6.96 32.50
CA LYS A 79 -12.95 8.42 32.50
C LYS A 79 -11.77 9.15 31.85
N ASN A 80 -10.54 8.71 32.12
CA ASN A 80 -9.34 9.48 31.79
C ASN A 80 -8.62 8.97 30.53
N VAL A 81 -8.86 7.73 30.10
CA VAL A 81 -8.12 7.10 29.00
C VAL A 81 -9.05 6.57 27.91
N ILE A 82 -9.91 5.60 28.24
CA ILE A 82 -10.70 4.86 27.24
C ILE A 82 -11.76 5.77 26.60
N HIS A 83 -12.60 6.43 27.39
CA HIS A 83 -13.68 7.25 26.84
C HIS A 83 -13.14 8.47 26.06
N PRO A 84 -12.14 9.22 26.56
CA PRO A 84 -11.48 10.25 25.75
C PRO A 84 -10.86 9.71 24.44
N GLY A 85 -10.28 8.51 24.49
CA GLY A 85 -9.73 7.83 23.31
C GLY A 85 -10.79 7.49 22.27
N VAL A 86 -11.92 6.93 22.71
CA VAL A 86 -13.08 6.62 21.84
C VAL A 86 -13.59 7.88 21.15
N ILE A 87 -13.79 8.99 21.88
CA ILE A 87 -14.25 10.25 21.29
C ILE A 87 -13.25 10.77 20.24
N LYS A 88 -11.95 10.56 20.47
CA LYS A 88 -10.89 11.00 19.55
C LYS A 88 -10.78 10.11 18.29
N GLY A 89 -11.40 8.93 18.29
CA GLY A 89 -11.31 7.95 17.22
C GLY A 89 -10.07 7.06 17.31
N LEU A 90 -9.58 6.80 18.52
CA LEU A 90 -8.43 5.90 18.73
C LEU A 90 -8.81 4.44 18.50
N THR A 91 -7.88 3.66 17.96
CA THR A 91 -8.02 2.21 17.80
C THR A 91 -7.91 1.47 19.14
N PRO A 92 -8.31 0.18 19.20
CA PRO A 92 -8.06 -0.66 20.37
C PRO A 92 -6.58 -0.68 20.80
N ASP A 93 -5.64 -0.73 19.85
CA ASP A 93 -4.20 -0.80 20.17
C ASP A 93 -3.65 0.53 20.70
N GLU A 94 -4.10 1.67 20.15
CA GLU A 94 -3.75 3.00 20.68
C GLU A 94 -4.29 3.18 22.12
N ILE A 95 -5.52 2.69 22.39
CA ILE A 95 -6.09 2.73 23.74
C ILE A 95 -5.37 1.77 24.67
N ASN A 96 -5.04 0.55 24.24
CA ASN A 96 -4.25 -0.41 25.01
C ASN A 96 -2.91 0.21 25.45
N TRP A 97 -2.20 0.86 24.53
CA TRP A 97 -0.95 1.56 24.85
C TRP A 97 -1.15 2.70 25.86
N ASN A 98 -2.20 3.51 25.68
CA ASN A 98 -2.49 4.61 26.60
C ASN A 98 -2.89 4.11 28.01
N VAL A 99 -3.59 2.97 28.10
CA VAL A 99 -3.91 2.33 29.39
C VAL A 99 -2.63 1.79 30.04
N ALA A 100 -1.75 1.11 29.29
CA ALA A 100 -0.48 0.62 29.82
C ALA A 100 0.35 1.77 30.42
N LYS A 101 0.51 2.87 29.69
CA LYS A 101 1.21 4.08 30.17
C LYS A 101 0.58 4.73 31.40
N ALA A 102 -0.75 4.73 31.50
CA ALA A 102 -1.46 5.36 32.61
C ALA A 102 -1.39 4.53 33.91
N TYR A 103 -1.12 3.22 33.79
CA TYR A 103 -1.15 2.27 34.88
C TYR A 103 0.11 1.39 34.94
N PRO A 104 1.33 1.97 35.03
CA PRO A 104 2.58 1.20 35.00
C PRO A 104 2.73 0.27 36.22
N LYS A 105 2.03 0.55 37.32
CA LYS A 105 1.96 -0.35 38.49
C LYS A 105 1.24 -1.67 38.18
N TYR A 106 0.32 -1.67 37.22
CA TYR A 106 -0.53 -2.81 36.91
C TYR A 106 -0.18 -3.51 35.61
N TYR A 107 0.65 -2.89 34.75
CA TYR A 107 1.02 -3.46 33.47
C TYR A 107 2.46 -3.09 33.13
N GLU A 108 3.33 -4.10 33.11
CA GLU A 108 4.73 -3.94 32.72
C GLU A 108 4.83 -3.77 31.19
N HIS A 109 5.61 -2.79 30.74
CA HIS A 109 5.87 -2.56 29.33
C HIS A 109 7.23 -1.89 29.11
N GLU A 110 7.84 -2.13 27.96
CA GLU A 110 9.04 -1.40 27.52
C GLU A 110 8.67 0.04 27.09
N GLU A 111 9.67 0.90 26.97
CA GLU A 111 9.49 2.27 26.45
C GLU A 111 9.16 2.27 24.95
N PHE A 112 8.58 3.37 24.49
CA PHE A 112 8.31 3.59 23.07
C PHE A 112 9.62 3.75 22.29
N PRO A 113 9.94 2.87 21.32
CA PRO A 113 11.24 2.89 20.65
C PRO A 113 11.35 4.06 19.68
N ASP A 114 12.58 4.48 19.40
CA ASP A 114 12.85 5.53 18.42
C ASP A 114 12.73 4.98 16.99
N VAL A 115 11.65 5.34 16.31
CA VAL A 115 11.37 4.95 14.92
C VAL A 115 11.26 6.20 14.07
N THR A 116 12.07 6.28 13.01
CA THR A 116 12.02 7.35 12.03
C THR A 116 11.28 6.88 10.77
N PHE A 117 10.33 7.70 10.30
CA PHE A 117 9.50 7.46 9.13
C PHE A 117 9.35 8.74 8.33
N GLY A 118 9.81 8.77 7.08
CA GLY A 118 9.78 9.98 6.24
C GLY A 118 10.55 11.16 6.82
N GLY A 119 11.65 10.88 7.53
CA GLY A 119 12.43 11.88 8.27
C GLY A 119 11.73 12.45 9.51
N PHE A 120 10.67 11.78 9.99
CA PHE A 120 9.91 12.16 11.18
C PHE A 120 9.99 11.05 12.24
N LYS A 121 10.30 11.40 13.49
CA LYS A 121 10.21 10.47 14.62
C LYS A 121 8.75 10.20 14.94
N VAL A 122 8.31 8.95 14.79
CA VAL A 122 6.92 8.53 15.07
C VAL A 122 6.56 8.89 16.52
N ARG A 123 5.33 9.35 16.74
CA ARG A 123 4.85 9.78 18.06
C ARG A 123 3.67 8.93 18.53
N ASP A 124 3.56 8.74 19.83
CA ASP A 124 2.45 8.05 20.47
C ASP A 124 1.42 9.01 21.11
N SER A 125 1.50 10.30 20.75
CA SER A 125 0.64 11.39 21.24
C SER A 125 -0.75 11.40 20.59
N ASN A 126 -0.95 10.64 19.51
CA ASN A 126 -2.16 10.62 18.69
C ASN A 126 -2.55 12.03 18.21
N GLU A 127 -1.57 12.90 17.93
CA GLU A 127 -1.82 14.32 17.64
C GLU A 127 -2.31 14.58 16.21
N PHE A 128 -1.91 13.72 15.26
CA PHE A 128 -2.29 13.87 13.86
C PHE A 128 -3.70 13.36 13.66
N LYS A 129 -4.54 14.16 13.02
CA LYS A 129 -5.96 13.86 12.78
C LYS A 129 -6.21 13.74 11.29
N PHE A 130 -6.96 12.71 10.92
CA PHE A 130 -7.26 12.38 9.53
C PHE A 130 -8.78 12.24 9.36
N LYS A 131 -9.32 12.87 8.32
CA LYS A 131 -10.73 12.76 7.97
C LYS A 131 -10.95 11.52 7.12
N THR A 132 -11.88 10.65 7.50
CA THR A 132 -12.22 9.45 6.70
C THR A 132 -13.36 9.71 5.71
N ASN A 133 -14.03 10.86 5.81
CA ASN A 133 -15.12 11.28 4.94
C ASN A 133 -14.70 12.17 3.77
N ILE A 134 -13.39 12.39 3.53
CA ILE A 134 -12.88 13.04 2.33
C ILE A 134 -12.01 12.04 1.59
N GLN A 135 -12.35 11.77 0.33
CA GLN A 135 -11.75 10.71 -0.47
C GLN A 135 -11.41 11.24 -1.84
N THR A 136 -10.17 11.04 -2.29
CA THR A 136 -9.69 11.48 -3.59
C THR A 136 -9.18 10.29 -4.38
N SER A 137 -9.67 10.12 -5.60
CA SER A 137 -9.20 9.11 -6.56
C SER A 137 -8.70 9.79 -7.84
N ILE A 138 -7.94 9.06 -8.66
CA ILE A 138 -7.37 9.58 -9.90
C ILE A 138 -7.81 8.68 -11.07
N TRP A 139 -8.13 9.28 -12.20
CA TRP A 139 -8.33 8.56 -13.46
C TRP A 139 -7.83 9.37 -14.66
N PHE A 140 -6.79 8.86 -15.31
CA PHE A 140 -6.27 9.38 -16.58
C PHE A 140 -6.59 8.39 -17.70
N SER A 141 -7.49 8.77 -18.61
CA SER A 141 -7.86 7.90 -19.72
C SER A 141 -6.76 7.85 -20.77
N ILE A 142 -6.45 6.65 -21.27
CA ILE A 142 -5.61 6.43 -22.45
C ILE A 142 -6.43 6.37 -23.75
N LYS A 143 -7.75 6.52 -23.66
CA LYS A 143 -8.70 6.48 -24.78
C LYS A 143 -9.47 7.81 -24.83
N PRO A 144 -9.20 8.68 -25.82
CA PRO A 144 -9.77 10.04 -25.84
C PRO A 144 -11.30 10.09 -25.91
N ASP A 145 -11.92 9.05 -26.43
CA ASP A 145 -13.37 8.89 -26.57
C ASP A 145 -14.06 8.26 -25.36
N LEU A 146 -13.29 7.80 -24.36
CA LEU A 146 -13.80 7.16 -23.17
C LEU A 146 -13.31 7.88 -21.92
N PHE A 147 -14.17 8.66 -21.27
CA PHE A 147 -13.78 9.39 -20.06
C PHE A 147 -13.40 8.46 -18.90
N MET A 148 -14.13 7.35 -18.74
CA MET A 148 -13.91 6.35 -17.70
C MET A 148 -14.63 5.05 -18.08
N PRO A 149 -14.02 3.86 -17.94
CA PRO A 149 -14.71 2.59 -18.16
C PRO A 149 -15.80 2.32 -17.12
N SER A 150 -16.73 1.43 -17.45
CA SER A 150 -17.88 1.10 -16.60
C SER A 150 -17.47 0.60 -15.22
N LYS A 151 -16.44 -0.26 -15.11
CA LYS A 151 -15.94 -0.78 -13.82
C LYS A 151 -15.68 0.36 -12.82
N GLN A 152 -14.95 1.39 -13.24
CA GLN A 152 -14.57 2.53 -12.40
C GLN A 152 -15.75 3.45 -12.11
N GLN A 153 -16.64 3.68 -13.09
CA GLN A 153 -17.87 4.44 -12.86
C GLN A 153 -18.75 3.77 -11.80
N GLU A 154 -18.93 2.45 -11.88
CA GLU A 154 -19.72 1.68 -10.91
C GLU A 154 -19.07 1.64 -9.52
N ALA A 155 -17.74 1.63 -9.44
CA ALA A 155 -17.05 1.72 -8.15
C ALA A 155 -17.32 3.06 -7.44
N LEU A 156 -17.30 4.18 -8.18
CA LEU A 156 -17.64 5.50 -7.64
C LEU A 156 -19.10 5.62 -7.23
N LYS A 157 -20.03 5.07 -8.02
CA LYS A 157 -21.46 5.00 -7.66
C LYS A 157 -21.68 4.23 -6.36
N ARG A 158 -21.11 3.03 -6.26
CA ARG A 158 -21.21 2.20 -5.04
C ARG A 158 -20.66 2.93 -3.82
N ARG A 159 -19.52 3.62 -3.93
CA ARG A 159 -18.97 4.43 -2.83
C ARG A 159 -19.90 5.57 -2.42
N ARG A 160 -20.47 6.31 -3.38
CA ARG A 160 -21.45 7.38 -3.12
C ARG A 160 -22.71 6.85 -2.45
N GLU A 161 -23.20 5.69 -2.86
CA GLU A 161 -24.40 5.06 -2.28
C GLU A 161 -24.16 4.53 -0.86
N GLN A 162 -23.01 3.88 -0.62
CA GLN A 162 -22.65 3.32 0.69
C GLN A 162 -22.27 4.39 1.70
N TYR A 163 -21.73 5.53 1.24
CA TYR A 163 -21.24 6.60 2.11
C TYR A 163 -21.71 7.98 1.63
N PRO A 164 -23.02 8.27 1.70
CA PRO A 164 -23.60 9.46 1.08
C PRO A 164 -23.08 10.78 1.63
N GLY A 165 -22.63 10.81 2.89
CA GLY A 165 -22.06 11.99 3.55
C GLY A 165 -20.58 12.27 3.23
N CYS A 166 -19.91 11.45 2.41
CA CYS A 166 -18.51 11.67 2.08
C CYS A 166 -18.32 12.67 0.92
N GLU A 167 -17.25 13.45 0.98
CA GLU A 167 -16.74 14.20 -0.15
C GLU A 167 -15.91 13.27 -1.03
N ILE A 168 -16.29 13.14 -2.29
CA ILE A 168 -15.53 12.39 -3.30
C ILE A 168 -14.93 13.39 -4.27
N ARG A 169 -13.61 13.40 -4.35
CA ARG A 169 -12.81 14.19 -5.30
C ARG A 169 -12.25 13.25 -6.36
N LEU A 170 -12.26 13.69 -7.62
CA LEU A 170 -11.71 12.92 -8.74
C LEU A 170 -10.78 13.80 -9.56
N ILE A 171 -9.53 13.39 -9.65
CA ILE A 171 -8.53 14.03 -10.50
C ILE A 171 -8.55 13.36 -11.86
N TYR A 172 -8.58 14.17 -12.91
CA TYR A 172 -8.53 13.73 -14.31
C TYR A 172 -7.71 14.73 -15.14
N SER A 173 -7.48 14.44 -16.40
CA SER A 173 -6.87 15.37 -17.37
C SER A 173 -7.85 15.62 -18.50
N SER A 174 -8.25 16.88 -18.70
CA SER A 174 -9.18 17.22 -19.77
C SER A 174 -8.54 17.14 -21.15
N SER A 175 -7.23 17.36 -21.26
CA SER A 175 -6.47 17.28 -22.52
C SER A 175 -6.35 15.86 -23.08
N LEU A 176 -6.49 14.83 -22.24
CA LEU A 176 -6.54 13.44 -22.68
C LEU A 176 -7.89 13.02 -23.28
N LEU A 177 -8.92 13.86 -23.17
CA LEU A 177 -10.28 13.54 -23.57
C LEU A 177 -10.73 14.43 -24.74
N ASN A 178 -11.50 13.85 -25.65
CA ASN A 178 -12.18 14.63 -26.68
C ASN A 178 -13.33 15.46 -26.06
N ALA A 179 -13.92 16.36 -26.85
CA ALA A 179 -14.96 17.27 -26.36
C ALA A 179 -16.19 16.54 -25.77
N GLU A 180 -16.58 15.40 -26.34
CA GLU A 180 -17.73 14.63 -25.88
C GLU A 180 -17.43 13.90 -24.57
N ALA A 181 -16.30 13.19 -24.48
CA ALA A 181 -15.86 12.53 -23.25
C ALA A 181 -15.69 13.54 -22.10
N ASN A 182 -15.19 14.75 -22.38
CA ASN A 182 -15.15 15.84 -21.40
C ASN A 182 -16.54 16.26 -20.90
N ARG A 183 -17.54 16.36 -21.80
CA ARG A 183 -18.93 16.64 -21.40
C ARG A 183 -19.49 15.52 -20.52
N GLN A 184 -19.23 14.26 -20.88
CA GLN A 184 -19.67 13.09 -20.13
C GLN A 184 -19.03 13.02 -18.74
N MET A 185 -17.72 13.29 -18.61
CA MET A 185 -17.04 13.37 -17.31
C MET A 185 -17.70 14.40 -16.39
N LYS A 186 -17.94 15.61 -16.89
CA LYS A 186 -18.59 16.69 -16.12
C LYS A 186 -20.03 16.34 -15.74
N ALA A 187 -20.79 15.72 -16.64
CA ALA A 187 -22.15 15.28 -16.38
C ALA A 187 -22.21 14.15 -15.34
N PHE A 188 -21.33 13.16 -15.45
CA PHE A 188 -21.19 12.07 -14.49
C PHE A 188 -20.85 12.59 -13.10
N ALA A 189 -19.83 13.44 -12.99
CA ALA A 189 -19.40 14.00 -11.71
C ALA A 189 -20.51 14.83 -11.05
N ARG A 190 -21.22 15.66 -11.82
CA ARG A 190 -22.38 16.42 -11.31
C ARG A 190 -23.48 15.48 -10.79
N LYS A 191 -23.80 14.42 -11.53
CA LYS A 191 -24.83 13.44 -11.14
C LYS A 191 -24.46 12.69 -9.85
N GLN A 192 -23.18 12.40 -9.65
CA GLN A 192 -22.68 11.64 -8.50
C GLN A 192 -22.20 12.52 -7.33
N ASN A 193 -22.36 13.85 -7.44
CA ASN A 193 -21.82 14.82 -6.49
C ASN A 193 -20.31 14.60 -6.22
N ILE A 194 -19.53 14.57 -7.31
CA ILE A 194 -18.07 14.41 -7.28
C ILE A 194 -17.42 15.74 -7.64
N SER A 195 -16.46 16.17 -6.82
CA SER A 195 -15.63 17.34 -7.07
C SER A 195 -14.53 16.98 -8.07
N LEU A 196 -14.62 17.49 -9.31
CA LEU A 196 -13.59 17.28 -10.33
C LEU A 196 -12.41 18.22 -10.14
N ILE A 197 -11.20 17.68 -10.33
CA ILE A 197 -9.94 18.42 -10.38
C ILE A 197 -9.28 18.11 -11.72
N ASP A 198 -9.16 19.12 -12.57
CA ASP A 198 -8.45 18.98 -13.83
C ASP A 198 -6.96 19.25 -13.59
N ILE A 199 -6.15 18.19 -13.70
CA ILE A 199 -4.71 18.24 -13.43
C ILE A 199 -4.00 19.22 -14.35
N ASP A 200 -4.53 19.49 -15.55
CA ASP A 200 -3.90 20.35 -16.56
C ASP A 200 -3.83 21.83 -16.13
N SER A 201 -4.65 22.21 -15.15
CA SER A 201 -4.82 23.60 -14.68
C SER A 201 -4.41 23.82 -13.22
N VAL A 202 -3.79 22.81 -12.58
CA VAL A 202 -3.36 22.92 -11.18
C VAL A 202 -2.23 23.95 -11.05
N LYS A 203 -2.38 24.85 -10.07
CA LYS A 203 -1.35 25.81 -9.67
C LYS A 203 -0.53 25.20 -8.54
N THR A 204 0.71 24.84 -8.84
CA THR A 204 1.64 24.25 -7.87
C THR A 204 3.07 24.57 -8.28
N ASN A 205 3.94 24.69 -7.28
CA ASN A 205 5.39 24.81 -7.48
C ASN A 205 6.11 23.46 -7.26
N SER A 206 5.37 22.36 -7.10
CA SER A 206 5.95 21.04 -6.88
C SER A 206 6.83 20.61 -8.07
N PRO A 207 8.04 20.07 -7.83
CA PRO A 207 8.91 19.55 -8.89
C PRO A 207 8.31 18.34 -9.61
N LEU A 208 7.27 17.72 -9.04
CA LEU A 208 6.60 16.56 -9.64
C LEU A 208 5.60 16.94 -10.73
N TYR A 209 5.09 18.17 -10.72
CA TYR A 209 4.04 18.57 -11.65
C TYR A 209 4.49 18.54 -13.13
N PRO A 210 5.70 19.02 -13.49
CA PRO A 210 6.24 18.82 -14.83
C PRO A 210 6.41 17.34 -15.20
N LEU A 211 6.86 16.49 -14.26
CA LEU A 211 7.05 15.06 -14.49
C LEU A 211 5.73 14.34 -14.76
N LEU A 212 4.70 14.63 -13.97
CA LEU A 212 3.34 14.12 -14.16
C LEU A 212 2.82 14.51 -15.55
N LYS A 213 2.94 15.78 -15.94
CA LYS A 213 2.51 16.22 -17.28
C LYS A 213 3.30 15.52 -18.39
N SER A 214 4.60 15.30 -18.19
CA SER A 214 5.42 14.53 -19.13
C SER A 214 4.96 13.08 -19.27
N GLU A 215 4.63 12.40 -18.16
CA GLU A 215 4.06 11.04 -18.18
C GLU A 215 2.79 10.96 -19.04
N LEU A 216 1.88 11.94 -18.89
CA LEU A 216 0.65 11.98 -19.69
C LEU A 216 0.88 12.37 -21.15
N ALA A 217 1.79 13.32 -21.41
CA ALA A 217 2.13 13.75 -22.77
C ALA A 217 2.85 12.67 -23.59
N HIS A 218 3.53 11.73 -22.93
CA HIS A 218 4.26 10.63 -23.56
C HIS A 218 3.48 9.31 -23.60
N LEU A 219 2.16 9.31 -23.37
CA LEU A 219 1.35 8.10 -23.58
C LEU A 219 1.54 7.56 -25.01
N GLY A 220 1.86 6.26 -25.13
CA GLY A 220 2.24 5.62 -26.39
C GLY A 220 3.73 5.75 -26.77
N LYS A 221 4.49 6.61 -26.07
CA LYS A 221 5.93 6.84 -26.22
C LYS A 221 6.69 6.60 -24.90
N GLY A 222 6.23 5.64 -24.09
CA GLY A 222 6.83 5.28 -22.80
C GLY A 222 6.23 5.97 -21.57
N GLY A 223 5.39 7.00 -21.74
CA GLY A 223 4.60 7.57 -20.65
C GLY A 223 3.56 6.58 -20.12
N ASN A 224 3.25 6.66 -18.82
CA ASN A 224 2.38 5.72 -18.13
C ASN A 224 1.35 6.43 -17.22
N PRO A 225 0.04 6.11 -17.34
CA PRO A 225 -1.00 6.79 -16.57
C PRO A 225 -0.97 6.44 -15.07
N ALA A 226 -0.50 5.24 -14.71
CA ALA A 226 -0.33 4.86 -13.30
C ALA A 226 0.82 5.64 -12.67
N ALA A 227 1.93 5.82 -13.39
CA ALA A 227 3.05 6.62 -12.90
C ALA A 227 2.65 8.11 -12.72
N ALA A 228 1.87 8.68 -13.63
CA ALA A 228 1.29 10.01 -13.44
C ALA A 228 0.38 10.09 -12.21
N SER A 229 -0.43 9.05 -11.97
CA SER A 229 -1.29 8.95 -10.78
C SER A 229 -0.46 8.88 -9.50
N ASP A 230 0.58 8.05 -9.47
CA ASP A 230 1.50 7.91 -8.34
C ASP A 230 2.14 9.24 -7.94
N LEU A 231 2.67 9.99 -8.91
CA LEU A 231 3.29 11.30 -8.69
C LEU A 231 2.32 12.32 -8.10
N CYS A 232 1.06 12.29 -8.54
CA CYS A 232 0.02 13.23 -8.11
C CYS A 232 -0.21 13.18 -6.59
N ARG A 233 -0.09 11.99 -5.98
CA ARG A 233 -0.30 11.73 -4.54
C ARG A 233 0.67 12.50 -3.62
N TRP A 234 1.71 13.11 -4.19
CA TRP A 234 2.76 13.82 -3.47
C TRP A 234 2.82 15.31 -3.81
N ILE A 235 1.75 15.86 -4.40
CA ILE A 235 1.60 17.30 -4.66
C ILE A 235 0.67 17.91 -3.59
N PRO A 236 1.15 18.82 -2.73
CA PRO A 236 0.40 19.31 -1.57
C PRO A 236 -0.83 20.15 -1.95
N GLU A 237 -0.83 20.83 -3.10
CA GLU A 237 -2.01 21.56 -3.59
C GLU A 237 -3.13 20.62 -4.09
N VAL A 238 -2.81 19.34 -4.32
CA VAL A 238 -3.77 18.32 -4.71
C VAL A 238 -4.22 17.51 -3.49
N PHE A 239 -3.28 17.07 -2.65
CA PHE A 239 -3.54 16.28 -1.45
C PHE A 239 -3.04 16.99 -0.20
N ASN A 240 -3.96 17.34 0.69
CA ASN A 240 -3.68 18.06 1.93
C ASN A 240 -4.53 17.60 3.12
N GLU A 241 -5.58 16.82 2.89
CA GLU A 241 -6.42 16.20 3.90
C GLU A 241 -7.17 14.99 3.31
N GLY A 242 -7.73 14.16 4.18
CA GLY A 242 -8.52 13.02 3.77
C GLY A 242 -7.65 11.86 3.30
N PHE A 243 -8.18 11.06 2.37
CA PHE A 243 -7.48 9.91 1.81
C PHE A 243 -7.30 10.02 0.30
N TYR A 244 -6.13 9.61 -0.19
CA TYR A 244 -6.05 9.01 -1.51
C TYR A 244 -6.53 7.56 -1.41
N VAL A 245 -7.35 7.16 -2.38
CA VAL A 245 -7.72 5.75 -2.58
C VAL A 245 -7.78 5.40 -4.07
N ASP A 246 -7.25 4.24 -4.43
CA ASP A 246 -7.44 3.65 -5.75
C ASP A 246 -8.94 3.60 -6.09
N ILE A 247 -9.26 3.90 -7.35
CA ILE A 247 -10.64 4.23 -7.75
C ILE A 247 -11.63 3.08 -7.53
N ASP A 248 -11.15 1.83 -7.56
CA ASP A 248 -11.95 0.62 -7.46
C ASP A 248 -11.93 -0.05 -6.08
N LEU A 249 -11.30 0.57 -5.07
CA LEU A 249 -11.31 0.01 -3.72
C LEU A 249 -12.73 0.05 -3.10
N PRO A 250 -13.24 -1.09 -2.60
CA PRO A 250 -14.49 -1.14 -1.85
C PRO A 250 -14.39 -0.40 -0.51
N VAL A 251 -15.55 0.03 0.01
CA VAL A 251 -15.69 0.51 1.38
C VAL A 251 -16.26 -0.62 2.25
N ASP A 252 -15.58 -0.94 3.34
CA ASP A 252 -16.12 -1.77 4.41
C ASP A 252 -16.94 -0.91 5.37
N SER A 253 -18.26 -1.00 5.23
CA SER A 253 -19.21 -0.26 6.07
C SER A 253 -19.05 -0.52 7.58
N SER A 254 -18.52 -1.69 7.97
CA SER A 254 -18.30 -2.03 9.39
C SER A 254 -17.14 -1.27 10.03
N LYS A 255 -16.23 -0.71 9.20
CA LYS A 255 -15.06 0.07 9.62
C LYS A 255 -15.31 1.59 9.61
N ILE A 256 -16.50 2.04 9.22
CA ILE A 256 -16.82 3.48 9.22
C ILE A 256 -16.89 3.97 10.68
N VAL A 257 -15.98 4.89 11.02
CA VAL A 257 -15.97 5.57 12.32
C VAL A 257 -17.03 6.66 12.33
N GLU A 258 -17.92 6.66 13.33
CA GLU A 258 -19.06 7.60 13.45
C GLU A 258 -18.61 9.07 13.48
N GLY A 259 -17.49 9.38 14.16
CA GLY A 259 -16.90 10.72 14.18
C GLY A 259 -16.11 11.12 12.93
N HIS A 260 -16.01 10.22 11.94
CA HIS A 260 -15.28 10.41 10.68
C HIS A 260 -13.83 10.89 10.83
N GLN A 261 -13.22 10.60 11.97
CA GLN A 261 -11.87 11.00 12.33
C GLN A 261 -11.12 9.81 12.92
N ILE A 262 -9.88 9.65 12.48
CA ILE A 262 -8.90 8.73 13.07
C ILE A 262 -7.63 9.51 13.41
N THR A 263 -6.72 8.88 14.15
CA THR A 263 -5.41 9.47 14.48
C THR A 263 -4.23 8.65 14.01
N GLY A 264 -3.05 9.24 14.09
CA GLY A 264 -1.77 8.57 13.81
C GLY A 264 -0.60 9.23 14.53
N GLY A 265 0.54 8.57 14.46
CA GLY A 265 1.82 9.04 15.01
C GLY A 265 2.70 9.77 14.01
N VAL A 266 2.27 9.84 12.76
CA VAL A 266 2.91 10.52 11.63
C VAL A 266 1.86 11.35 10.88
N PRO A 267 2.24 12.40 10.14
CA PRO A 267 1.29 13.23 9.39
C PRO A 267 0.78 12.60 8.09
N ILE A 268 1.42 11.54 7.60
CA ILE A 268 0.99 10.77 6.43
C ILE A 268 1.06 9.28 6.78
N MET A 269 -0.04 8.57 6.58
CA MET A 269 -0.15 7.12 6.81
C MET A 269 -0.36 6.39 5.49
N LEU A 270 0.10 5.15 5.39
CA LEU A 270 0.02 4.32 4.17
C LEU A 270 -0.65 2.98 4.47
N ASN A 271 -1.07 2.25 3.43
CA ASN A 271 -1.41 0.83 3.55
C ASN A 271 -0.16 0.05 3.96
N MET A 272 -0.22 -0.68 5.08
CA MET A 272 0.94 -1.42 5.61
C MET A 272 0.61 -2.87 5.94
N GLY A 273 1.66 -3.68 5.91
CA GLY A 273 1.67 -5.07 6.38
C GLY A 273 3.08 -5.49 6.74
N SER A 274 3.31 -6.78 6.99
CA SER A 274 4.67 -7.27 7.18
C SER A 274 4.84 -8.73 6.77
N ILE A 275 6.03 -9.04 6.29
CA ILE A 275 6.43 -10.38 5.86
C ILE A 275 7.43 -10.94 6.85
N ILE A 276 7.15 -12.13 7.36
CA ILE A 276 8.07 -12.92 8.18
C ILE A 276 8.89 -13.80 7.23
N SER A 277 10.21 -13.57 7.23
CA SER A 277 11.15 -14.26 6.36
C SER A 277 11.31 -15.73 6.73
N GLU A 278 11.99 -16.47 5.84
CA GLU A 278 12.66 -17.70 6.24
C GLU A 278 13.76 -17.44 7.28
N PRO A 279 14.15 -18.46 8.06
CA PRO A 279 15.28 -18.34 8.97
C PRO A 279 16.56 -17.93 8.23
N ILE A 280 17.26 -16.91 8.74
CA ILE A 280 18.51 -16.41 8.15
C ILE A 280 19.70 -16.63 9.10
N ALA A 281 20.89 -16.72 8.51
CA ALA A 281 22.16 -16.75 9.23
C ALA A 281 22.39 -15.45 10.03
N PRO A 282 23.24 -15.47 11.08
CA PRO A 282 23.94 -16.64 11.63
C PRO A 282 23.11 -17.43 12.65
N HIS A 283 22.03 -16.85 13.19
CA HIS A 283 21.30 -17.43 14.33
C HIS A 283 20.08 -18.26 13.95
N HIS A 284 19.83 -18.48 12.66
CA HIS A 284 18.64 -19.17 12.16
C HIS A 284 17.34 -18.56 12.72
N ARG A 285 17.34 -17.22 12.85
CA ARG A 285 16.17 -16.44 13.29
C ARG A 285 15.46 -15.87 12.08
N ARG A 286 14.14 -15.69 12.20
CA ARG A 286 13.34 -15.01 11.18
C ARG A 286 13.42 -13.50 11.37
N GLN A 287 13.32 -12.76 10.28
CA GLN A 287 13.13 -11.31 10.29
C GLN A 287 11.68 -10.99 9.96
N GLU A 288 11.21 -9.86 10.48
CA GLU A 288 9.97 -9.23 10.08
C GLU A 288 10.31 -7.96 9.31
N ALA A 289 9.91 -7.92 8.04
CA ALA A 289 10.07 -6.78 7.15
C ALA A 289 8.70 -6.14 6.91
N VAL A 290 8.55 -4.87 7.27
CA VAL A 290 7.32 -4.12 6.97
C VAL A 290 7.24 -3.89 5.47
N CYS A 291 6.07 -4.12 4.88
CA CYS A 291 5.77 -3.78 3.48
C CYS A 291 4.72 -2.67 3.44
N MET A 292 4.76 -1.86 2.38
CA MET A 292 3.88 -0.70 2.21
C MET A 292 3.31 -0.66 0.79
N ASN A 293 2.09 -0.15 0.66
CA ASN A 293 1.46 0.15 -0.63
C ASN A 293 0.90 1.57 -0.65
N THR A 294 0.66 2.09 -1.85
CA THR A 294 0.25 3.48 -2.09
C THR A 294 -1.17 3.59 -2.64
N ASP A 295 -1.93 2.49 -2.62
CA ASP A 295 -3.35 2.42 -2.97
C ASP A 295 -4.28 3.05 -1.92
N ILE A 296 -3.83 3.15 -0.67
CA ILE A 296 -4.48 3.88 0.42
C ILE A 296 -3.45 4.77 1.10
N ILE A 297 -3.65 6.09 1.08
CA ILE A 297 -2.79 7.06 1.76
C ILE A 297 -3.68 8.05 2.53
N ALA A 298 -3.41 8.25 3.81
CA ALA A 298 -4.11 9.22 4.65
C ALA A 298 -3.23 10.47 4.87
N TYR A 299 -3.82 11.65 4.70
CA TYR A 299 -3.15 12.95 4.88
C TYR A 299 -3.75 13.70 6.06
N SER A 300 -2.90 14.08 7.01
CA SER A 300 -3.37 14.82 8.18
C SER A 300 -3.56 16.29 7.86
N ASN A 301 -4.53 16.94 8.51
CA ASN A 301 -4.69 18.40 8.42
C ASN A 301 -3.68 19.12 9.32
N ASP A 302 -2.38 18.97 9.00
CA ASP A 302 -1.26 19.54 9.76
C ASP A 302 -0.18 20.04 8.79
N LYS A 303 0.51 21.13 9.16
CA LYS A 303 1.62 21.70 8.37
C LYS A 303 2.77 20.73 8.12
N ARG A 304 2.93 19.73 9.00
CA ARG A 304 3.96 18.69 8.89
C ARG A 304 3.65 17.69 7.76
N THR A 305 2.40 17.62 7.30
CA THR A 305 2.01 16.86 6.10
C THR A 305 2.78 17.36 4.88
N GLN A 306 2.75 18.67 4.61
CA GLN A 306 3.50 19.23 3.46
C GLN A 306 5.00 18.96 3.58
N LYS A 307 5.59 19.11 4.78
CA LYS A 307 7.01 18.85 5.00
C LYS A 307 7.41 17.39 4.69
N MET A 308 6.56 16.43 5.05
CA MET A 308 6.80 15.02 4.72
C MET A 308 6.62 14.76 3.22
N MET A 309 5.58 15.34 2.59
CA MET A 309 5.38 15.27 1.14
C MET A 309 6.58 15.84 0.37
N ASP A 310 7.15 16.97 0.79
CA ASP A 310 8.31 17.60 0.15
C ASP A 310 9.57 16.72 0.19
N THR A 311 9.74 15.92 1.25
CA THR A 311 10.83 14.94 1.33
C THR A 311 10.65 13.84 0.29
N VAL A 312 9.44 13.30 0.17
CA VAL A 312 9.11 12.28 -0.82
C VAL A 312 9.20 12.84 -2.24
N ALA A 313 8.68 14.04 -2.48
CA ALA A 313 8.70 14.70 -3.79
C ALA A 313 10.12 14.98 -4.28
N ARG A 314 11.03 15.40 -3.40
CA ARG A 314 12.45 15.55 -3.77
C ARG A 314 13.10 14.22 -4.12
N HIS A 315 12.78 13.15 -3.39
CA HIS A 315 13.31 11.82 -3.71
C HIS A 315 12.81 11.33 -5.07
N LEU A 316 11.50 11.42 -5.33
CA LEU A 316 10.91 11.09 -6.63
C LEU A 316 11.52 11.90 -7.78
N LYS A 317 11.73 13.21 -7.59
CA LYS A 317 12.39 14.05 -8.59
C LYS A 317 13.79 13.55 -8.93
N ASN A 318 14.58 13.19 -7.92
CA ASN A 318 15.92 12.65 -8.13
C ASN A 318 15.89 11.31 -8.89
N ILE A 319 14.91 10.45 -8.62
CA ILE A 319 14.75 9.18 -9.35
C ILE A 319 14.36 9.41 -10.81
N TYR A 320 13.50 10.38 -11.11
CA TYR A 320 13.19 10.72 -12.50
C TYR A 320 14.38 11.35 -13.26
N ASP A 321 15.27 12.04 -12.55
CA ASP A 321 16.49 12.62 -13.13
C ASP A 321 17.57 11.57 -13.42
N ASP A 322 17.66 10.54 -12.57
CA ASP A 322 18.57 9.39 -12.73
C ASP A 322 17.86 8.07 -12.34
N PRO A 323 17.09 7.47 -13.26
CA PRO A 323 16.32 6.26 -12.94
C PRO A 323 17.20 5.02 -12.75
N TYR A 324 18.44 5.05 -13.25
CA TYR A 324 19.34 3.90 -13.25
C TYR A 324 19.72 3.45 -11.83
N THR A 325 19.87 4.40 -10.91
CA THR A 325 20.18 4.10 -9.50
C THR A 325 19.05 3.33 -8.80
N ALA A 326 17.78 3.65 -9.10
CA ALA A 326 16.62 2.94 -8.56
C ALA A 326 16.43 1.56 -9.22
N LEU A 327 16.81 1.43 -10.49
CA LEU A 327 16.57 0.22 -11.28
C LEU A 327 17.71 -0.81 -11.24
N LYS A 328 18.83 -0.51 -10.58
CA LYS A 328 20.06 -1.31 -10.60
C LYS A 328 19.90 -2.80 -10.23
N ASP A 329 18.95 -3.11 -9.35
CA ASP A 329 18.71 -4.47 -8.85
C ASP A 329 17.54 -5.16 -9.58
N THR A 330 17.01 -4.56 -10.65
CA THR A 330 15.88 -5.08 -11.42
C THR A 330 16.33 -6.02 -12.54
N PRO A 331 15.44 -6.89 -13.07
CA PRO A 331 15.78 -7.75 -14.19
C PRO A 331 16.28 -6.99 -15.43
N LEU A 332 15.77 -5.77 -15.68
CA LEU A 332 16.15 -4.97 -16.84
C LEU A 332 17.60 -4.48 -16.74
N ALA A 333 18.11 -4.22 -15.53
CA ALA A 333 19.48 -3.76 -15.32
C ALA A 333 20.54 -4.77 -15.78
N GLN A 334 20.16 -6.03 -15.99
CA GLN A 334 21.05 -7.09 -16.50
C GLN A 334 21.06 -7.19 -18.03
N THR A 335 20.46 -6.23 -18.74
CA THR A 335 20.34 -6.25 -20.21
C THR A 335 21.35 -5.33 -20.90
N ALA A 336 21.75 -5.69 -22.12
CA ALA A 336 22.58 -4.83 -22.96
C ALA A 336 21.89 -3.48 -23.26
N PHE A 337 20.58 -3.49 -23.50
CA PHE A 337 19.79 -2.29 -23.71
C PHE A 337 19.88 -1.29 -22.54
N PHE A 338 19.77 -1.77 -21.30
CA PHE A 338 19.85 -0.92 -20.12
C PHE A 338 21.21 -0.24 -19.99
N ASN A 339 22.30 -1.01 -20.16
CA ASN A 339 23.66 -0.49 -20.08
C ASN A 339 23.88 0.61 -21.12
N LYS A 340 23.46 0.37 -22.37
CA LYS A 340 23.53 1.38 -23.43
C LYS A 340 22.70 2.63 -23.09
N CYS A 341 21.49 2.46 -22.58
CA CYS A 341 20.65 3.58 -22.18
C CYS A 341 21.27 4.40 -21.04
N GLN A 342 21.93 3.74 -20.09
CA GLN A 342 22.63 4.38 -18.98
C GLN A 342 23.80 5.25 -19.47
N GLU A 343 24.62 4.71 -20.37
CA GLU A 343 25.72 5.45 -21.00
C GLU A 343 25.22 6.67 -21.79
N GLU A 344 24.12 6.49 -22.53
CA GLU A 344 23.47 7.55 -23.32
C GLU A 344 22.58 8.48 -22.48
N ARG A 345 22.44 8.24 -21.17
CA ARG A 345 21.57 8.97 -20.24
C ARG A 345 20.13 9.13 -20.74
N LYS A 346 19.56 8.04 -21.23
CA LYS A 346 18.17 8.01 -21.69
C LYS A 346 17.19 8.24 -20.54
N SER A 347 16.03 8.80 -20.87
CA SER A 347 14.97 9.03 -19.88
C SER A 347 14.21 7.74 -19.55
N ILE A 348 13.38 7.78 -18.50
CA ILE A 348 12.49 6.66 -18.19
C ILE A 348 11.51 6.32 -19.33
N PHE A 349 11.11 7.33 -20.11
CA PHE A 349 10.21 7.14 -21.25
C PHE A 349 10.89 6.31 -22.34
N ASP A 350 12.15 6.60 -22.64
CA ASP A 350 12.95 5.87 -23.61
C ASP A 350 13.18 4.42 -23.15
N LEU A 351 13.48 4.20 -21.86
CA LEU A 351 13.64 2.86 -21.28
C LEU A 351 12.37 2.01 -21.46
N ARG A 352 11.21 2.55 -21.07
CA ARG A 352 9.92 1.85 -21.20
C ARG A 352 9.55 1.61 -22.66
N LYS A 353 9.81 2.58 -23.53
CA LYS A 353 9.47 2.49 -24.95
C LYS A 353 10.36 1.48 -25.68
N GLY A 354 11.67 1.52 -25.46
CA GLY A 354 12.61 0.55 -26.03
C GLY A 354 12.31 -0.89 -25.57
N LEU A 355 11.98 -1.09 -24.29
CA LEU A 355 11.50 -2.38 -23.79
C LEU A 355 10.22 -2.83 -24.50
N GLN A 356 9.22 -1.96 -24.63
CA GLN A 356 7.99 -2.29 -25.35
C GLN A 356 8.26 -2.66 -26.81
N ASP A 357 9.14 -1.93 -27.50
CA ASP A 357 9.41 -2.13 -28.92
C ASP A 357 10.19 -3.42 -29.17
N ALA A 358 11.16 -3.75 -28.33
CA ALA A 358 11.91 -5.01 -28.41
C ALA A 358 10.98 -6.23 -28.33
N PHE A 359 10.01 -6.21 -27.42
CA PHE A 359 9.06 -7.32 -27.24
C PHE A 359 7.91 -7.32 -28.26
N ARG A 360 7.70 -6.22 -28.99
CA ARG A 360 6.76 -6.14 -30.13
C ARG A 360 7.41 -6.43 -31.48
N SER A 361 8.74 -6.52 -31.54
CA SER A 361 9.49 -6.70 -32.78
C SER A 361 9.15 -7.99 -33.52
N ASP A 362 8.65 -9.01 -32.79
CA ASP A 362 8.53 -10.38 -33.28
C ASP A 362 9.85 -10.85 -33.93
N SER A 363 11.01 -10.47 -33.36
CA SER A 363 12.34 -10.87 -33.87
C SER A 363 13.24 -11.34 -32.72
N LEU A 364 13.75 -12.55 -32.85
CA LEU A 364 14.74 -13.14 -31.95
C LEU A 364 16.07 -12.39 -32.03
N LEU A 365 16.46 -11.89 -33.20
CA LEU A 365 17.68 -11.07 -33.32
C LEU A 365 17.54 -9.74 -32.58
N GLN A 366 16.44 -9.01 -32.77
CA GLN A 366 16.23 -7.75 -32.04
C GLN A 366 16.11 -7.99 -30.53
N LEU A 367 15.53 -9.12 -30.13
CA LEU A 367 15.48 -9.52 -28.74
C LEU A 367 16.88 -9.86 -28.18
N TYR A 368 17.74 -10.50 -28.98
CA TYR A 368 19.13 -10.76 -28.61
C TYR A 368 19.90 -9.45 -28.40
N ASP A 369 19.80 -8.51 -29.35
CA ASP A 369 20.43 -7.19 -29.23
C ASP A 369 19.95 -6.43 -27.99
N PHE A 370 18.66 -6.56 -27.65
CA PHE A 370 18.07 -5.95 -26.46
C PHE A 370 18.58 -6.60 -25.16
N LEU A 371 18.48 -7.92 -25.06
CA LEU A 371 18.80 -8.66 -23.84
C LEU A 371 20.31 -8.72 -23.60
N GLY A 372 21.11 -8.88 -24.65
CA GLY A 372 22.51 -9.28 -24.55
C GLY A 372 22.69 -10.75 -24.19
N ALA A 373 23.91 -11.25 -24.36
CA ALA A 373 24.24 -12.68 -24.24
C ALA A 373 23.79 -13.29 -22.90
N ASP A 374 24.12 -12.65 -21.77
CA ASP A 374 23.88 -13.20 -20.44
C ASP A 374 22.39 -13.34 -20.13
N LYS A 375 21.59 -12.32 -20.44
CA LYS A 375 20.15 -12.36 -20.18
C LYS A 375 19.42 -13.24 -21.19
N PHE A 376 19.86 -13.27 -22.45
CA PHE A 376 19.34 -14.19 -23.46
C PHE A 376 19.57 -15.65 -23.05
N LYS A 377 20.77 -15.97 -22.53
CA LYS A 377 21.10 -17.28 -21.96
C LYS A 377 20.18 -17.65 -20.80
N GLU A 378 19.89 -16.72 -19.89
CA GLU A 378 18.98 -16.97 -18.76
C GLU A 378 17.55 -17.27 -19.25
N VAL A 379 17.00 -16.40 -20.12
CA VAL A 379 15.64 -16.53 -20.67
C VAL A 379 15.45 -17.87 -21.38
N PHE A 380 16.40 -18.25 -22.23
CA PHE A 380 16.32 -19.49 -23.01
C PHE A 380 17.02 -20.68 -22.35
N LYS A 381 17.45 -20.54 -21.08
CA LYS A 381 18.12 -21.58 -20.28
C LYS A 381 19.32 -22.23 -20.98
N LEU A 382 20.08 -21.47 -21.78
CA LEU A 382 21.22 -21.97 -22.54
C LEU A 382 22.40 -22.33 -21.62
N LYS A 383 23.22 -23.30 -22.04
CA LYS A 383 24.52 -23.57 -21.40
C LYS A 383 25.51 -22.48 -21.76
N GLU A 384 26.56 -22.34 -20.94
CA GLU A 384 27.63 -21.36 -21.17
C GLU A 384 28.24 -21.45 -22.58
N ALA A 385 28.60 -22.67 -23.01
CA ALA A 385 29.21 -22.89 -24.32
C ALA A 385 28.27 -22.52 -25.50
N GLN A 386 26.96 -22.73 -25.32
CA GLN A 386 25.93 -22.42 -26.32
C GLN A 386 25.78 -20.90 -26.48
N SER A 387 25.63 -20.19 -25.35
CA SER A 387 25.56 -18.74 -25.35
C SER A 387 26.81 -18.10 -25.92
N LYS A 388 27.99 -18.65 -25.60
CA LYS A 388 29.26 -18.17 -26.13
C LYS A 388 29.34 -18.32 -27.66
N TYR A 389 28.96 -19.48 -28.18
CA TYR A 389 28.95 -19.72 -29.62
C TYR A 389 28.03 -18.73 -30.37
N ILE A 390 26.80 -18.55 -29.87
CA ILE A 390 25.86 -17.58 -30.44
C ILE A 390 26.46 -16.18 -30.40
N ASN A 391 27.02 -15.75 -29.28
CA ASN A 391 27.59 -14.41 -29.13
C ASN A 391 28.78 -14.13 -30.06
N GLU A 392 29.64 -15.12 -30.29
CA GLU A 392 30.79 -15.01 -31.19
C GLU A 392 30.38 -14.89 -32.67
N HIS A 393 29.22 -15.43 -33.05
CA HIS A 393 28.77 -15.48 -34.45
C HIS A 393 27.52 -14.63 -34.73
N ILE A 394 26.98 -13.90 -33.74
CA ILE A 394 25.70 -13.20 -33.86
C ILE A 394 25.67 -12.21 -35.03
N SER A 395 26.79 -11.55 -35.32
CA SER A 395 26.90 -10.60 -36.43
C SER A 395 26.73 -11.22 -37.81
N GLU A 396 26.82 -12.55 -37.91
CA GLU A 396 26.65 -13.32 -39.15
C GLU A 396 25.26 -13.97 -39.23
N PHE A 397 24.51 -14.00 -38.13
CA PHE A 397 23.25 -14.72 -38.04
C PHE A 397 22.10 -13.96 -38.71
N SER A 398 21.34 -14.67 -39.54
CA SER A 398 19.96 -14.31 -39.84
C SER A 398 19.02 -14.77 -38.71
N GLU A 399 17.78 -14.27 -38.75
CA GLU A 399 16.72 -14.69 -37.83
C GLU A 399 16.55 -16.22 -37.81
N LYS A 400 16.71 -16.87 -38.97
CA LYS A 400 16.63 -18.32 -39.11
C LYS A 400 17.83 -19.02 -38.45
N ASP A 401 19.02 -18.46 -38.57
CA ASP A 401 20.23 -19.07 -38.01
C ASP A 401 20.20 -19.07 -36.48
N LEU A 402 19.76 -17.96 -35.87
CA LEU A 402 19.54 -17.90 -34.43
C LEU A 402 18.47 -18.90 -33.97
N LEU A 403 17.36 -19.02 -34.71
CA LEU A 403 16.32 -20.01 -34.42
C LEU A 403 16.84 -21.45 -34.52
N LEU A 404 17.65 -21.77 -35.53
CA LEU A 404 18.23 -23.10 -35.68
C LEU A 404 19.15 -23.46 -34.51
N ASN A 405 19.93 -22.49 -34.01
CA ASN A 405 20.75 -22.68 -32.81
C ASN A 405 19.87 -22.95 -31.58
N LEU A 406 18.79 -22.17 -31.36
CA LEU A 406 17.85 -22.40 -30.26
C LEU A 406 17.19 -23.79 -30.33
N ILE A 407 16.77 -24.21 -31.53
CA ILE A 407 16.19 -25.54 -31.76
C ILE A 407 17.18 -26.65 -31.46
N SER A 408 18.45 -26.48 -31.87
CA SER A 408 19.51 -27.45 -31.59
C SER A 408 19.80 -27.55 -30.09
N ASP A 409 19.85 -26.40 -29.42
CA ASP A 409 20.33 -26.30 -28.05
C ASP A 409 19.27 -26.59 -26.99
N LYS A 410 18.02 -26.18 -27.25
CA LYS A 410 16.89 -26.21 -26.30
C LYS A 410 15.56 -26.57 -26.95
N PRO A 411 15.45 -27.70 -27.68
CA PRO A 411 14.19 -28.12 -28.27
C PRO A 411 13.13 -28.50 -27.21
N SER A 412 13.56 -28.87 -26.00
CA SER A 412 12.67 -29.25 -24.90
C SER A 412 11.81 -28.11 -24.39
N GLU A 413 12.27 -26.85 -24.47
CA GLU A 413 11.49 -25.68 -24.01
C GLU A 413 10.22 -25.47 -24.84
N ILE A 414 10.22 -25.94 -26.09
CA ILE A 414 9.08 -25.87 -27.00
C ILE A 414 8.45 -27.24 -27.27
N ASN A 415 8.60 -28.19 -26.36
CA ASN A 415 8.06 -29.56 -26.47
C ASN A 415 8.43 -30.28 -27.78
N GLN A 416 9.65 -30.02 -28.29
CA GLN A 416 10.16 -30.58 -29.55
C GLN A 416 9.35 -30.22 -30.80
N HIS A 417 8.53 -29.16 -30.77
CA HIS A 417 7.82 -28.64 -31.95
C HIS A 417 8.76 -27.85 -32.89
N THR A 418 9.74 -28.55 -33.48
CA THR A 418 10.88 -27.93 -34.19
C THR A 418 10.79 -27.99 -35.72
N LEU A 419 9.85 -28.77 -36.27
CA LEU A 419 9.70 -28.97 -37.72
C LEU A 419 9.00 -27.79 -38.43
N ASP A 420 8.12 -27.08 -37.73
CA ASP A 420 7.49 -25.86 -38.21
C ASP A 420 8.23 -24.66 -37.61
N PHE A 421 9.09 -24.03 -38.42
CA PHE A 421 9.92 -22.91 -37.98
C PHE A 421 9.10 -21.67 -37.58
N VAL A 422 7.93 -21.46 -38.18
CA VAL A 422 7.06 -20.32 -37.83
C VAL A 422 6.49 -20.55 -36.43
N LYS A 423 5.99 -21.77 -36.18
CA LYS A 423 5.49 -22.14 -34.87
C LYS A 423 6.59 -22.18 -33.80
N ALA A 424 7.77 -22.73 -34.13
CA ALA A 424 8.90 -22.79 -33.22
C ALA A 424 9.36 -21.38 -32.79
N LYS A 425 9.47 -20.45 -33.76
CA LYS A 425 9.79 -19.04 -33.47
C LYS A 425 8.75 -18.43 -32.54
N ALA A 426 7.46 -18.56 -32.86
CA ALA A 426 6.39 -18.02 -32.02
C ALA A 426 6.47 -18.54 -30.58
N MET A 427 6.71 -19.84 -30.39
CA MET A 427 6.87 -20.42 -29.05
C MET A 427 8.08 -19.89 -28.29
N TYR A 428 9.23 -19.64 -28.95
CA TYR A 428 10.37 -18.99 -28.29
C TYR A 428 10.10 -17.51 -27.98
N ILE A 429 9.37 -16.79 -28.83
CA ILE A 429 8.93 -15.42 -28.53
C ILE A 429 7.98 -15.42 -27.34
N ASP A 430 7.08 -16.40 -27.22
CA ASP A 430 6.18 -16.53 -26.08
C ASP A 430 6.96 -16.78 -24.77
N ILE A 431 7.98 -17.66 -24.80
CA ILE A 431 8.89 -17.85 -23.65
C ILE A 431 9.52 -16.52 -23.23
N ALA A 432 10.01 -15.72 -24.18
CA ALA A 432 10.56 -14.41 -23.84
C ALA A 432 9.51 -13.50 -23.20
N LYS A 433 8.30 -13.44 -23.77
CA LYS A 433 7.19 -12.60 -23.28
C LYS A 433 6.74 -12.95 -21.86
N GLU A 434 6.95 -14.18 -21.38
CA GLU A 434 6.73 -14.54 -19.97
C GLU A 434 7.52 -13.63 -19.01
N HIS A 435 8.69 -13.13 -19.44
CA HIS A 435 9.52 -12.23 -18.65
C HIS A 435 9.16 -10.74 -18.81
N TYR A 436 8.34 -10.35 -19.79
CA TYR A 436 8.04 -8.94 -20.10
C TYR A 436 7.51 -8.18 -18.88
N SER A 437 6.59 -8.80 -18.13
CA SER A 437 6.03 -8.17 -16.93
C SER A 437 7.10 -7.93 -15.85
N ALA A 438 8.08 -8.82 -15.71
CA ALA A 438 9.15 -8.67 -14.73
C ALA A 438 10.15 -7.56 -15.11
N PHE A 439 10.33 -7.33 -16.42
CA PHE A 439 11.13 -6.20 -16.91
C PHE A 439 10.40 -4.86 -16.78
N TYR A 440 9.09 -4.82 -17.06
CA TYR A 440 8.36 -3.55 -17.18
C TYR A 440 7.87 -3.01 -15.84
N LYS A 441 7.34 -3.85 -14.94
CA LYS A 441 6.72 -3.40 -13.68
C LYS A 441 7.64 -2.51 -12.83
N PRO A 442 8.94 -2.83 -12.65
CA PRO A 442 9.85 -1.97 -11.88
C PRO A 442 10.02 -0.57 -12.46
N LEU A 443 9.81 -0.38 -13.78
CA LEU A 443 9.87 0.94 -14.42
C LEU A 443 8.73 1.87 -13.98
N VAL A 444 7.76 1.36 -13.21
CA VAL A 444 6.74 2.15 -12.50
C VAL A 444 6.92 1.98 -10.99
N GLU A 445 6.99 0.75 -10.49
CA GLU A 445 7.02 0.45 -9.05
C GLU A 445 8.22 1.07 -8.32
N GLU A 446 9.41 1.06 -8.94
CA GLU A 446 10.65 1.61 -8.38
C GLU A 446 10.93 3.05 -8.85
N ILE A 447 10.03 3.65 -9.64
CA ILE A 447 10.18 5.01 -10.19
C ILE A 447 9.18 5.99 -9.56
N SER A 448 7.93 5.56 -9.43
CA SER A 448 6.83 6.37 -8.88
C SER A 448 6.00 5.61 -7.85
N GLY A 449 5.94 4.28 -7.96
CA GLY A 449 5.08 3.40 -7.17
C GLY A 449 5.61 3.06 -5.77
N PRO A 450 5.12 1.98 -5.15
CA PRO A 450 5.37 1.70 -3.74
C PRO A 450 6.85 1.45 -3.39
N GLY A 451 7.68 0.93 -4.30
CA GLY A 451 9.10 0.67 -4.05
C GLY A 451 9.90 1.95 -3.81
N VAL A 452 9.74 2.95 -4.67
CA VAL A 452 10.39 4.26 -4.47
C VAL A 452 9.85 5.01 -3.26
N ILE A 453 8.56 4.88 -2.96
CA ILE A 453 7.97 5.50 -1.75
C ILE A 453 8.52 4.84 -0.49
N TYR A 454 8.67 3.53 -0.50
CA TYR A 454 9.29 2.79 0.59
C TYR A 454 10.71 3.28 0.87
N ASN A 455 11.51 3.49 -0.18
CA ASN A 455 12.86 4.05 -0.07
C ASN A 455 12.87 5.52 0.37
N ALA A 456 11.96 6.35 -0.14
CA ALA A 456 11.82 7.76 0.24
C ALA A 456 11.48 7.94 1.74
N LEU A 457 10.77 6.96 2.33
CA LEU A 457 10.34 6.99 3.72
C LEU A 457 11.36 6.38 4.70
N GLY A 458 12.34 5.60 4.21
CA GLY A 458 13.42 5.04 5.03
C GLY A 458 14.07 3.78 4.49
N GLY A 459 13.41 3.05 3.59
CA GLY A 459 13.93 1.85 2.93
C GLY A 459 14.08 0.62 3.85
N ALA A 460 14.54 -0.49 3.27
CA ALA A 460 14.52 -1.80 3.93
C ALA A 460 15.37 -1.87 5.20
N GLY A 461 16.49 -1.15 5.22
CA GLY A 461 17.37 -1.07 6.39
C GLY A 461 16.71 -0.44 7.61
N SER A 462 15.68 0.41 7.41
CA SER A 462 14.95 1.06 8.51
C SER A 462 13.72 0.27 8.97
N PHE A 463 13.19 -0.60 8.12
CA PHE A 463 11.88 -1.24 8.32
C PHE A 463 11.93 -2.77 8.44
N THR A 464 13.13 -3.34 8.52
CA THR A 464 13.34 -4.77 8.74
C THR A 464 14.02 -4.99 10.08
N THR A 465 13.44 -5.87 10.91
CA THR A 465 13.98 -6.19 12.24
C THR A 465 13.91 -7.68 12.51
N THR A 466 14.69 -8.19 13.46
CA THR A 466 14.55 -9.57 13.93
C THR A 466 13.14 -9.76 14.50
N HIS A 467 12.41 -10.77 14.01
CA HIS A 467 11.04 -11.01 14.43
C HIS A 467 10.98 -11.40 15.91
N ARG A 468 10.06 -10.77 16.65
CA ARG A 468 9.77 -11.07 18.05
C ARG A 468 8.27 -11.25 18.21
N ARG A 469 7.85 -12.35 18.84
CA ARG A 469 6.48 -12.54 19.32
C ARG A 469 6.43 -12.17 20.79
N LEU A 470 5.52 -11.26 21.13
CA LEU A 470 5.23 -10.90 22.51
C LEU A 470 4.00 -11.66 23.00
N THR A 471 3.92 -11.86 24.31
CA THR A 471 2.78 -12.44 24.99
C THR A 471 1.76 -11.35 25.34
N GLY A 472 0.47 -11.67 25.23
CA GLY A 472 -0.60 -10.75 25.61
C GLY A 472 -0.99 -9.73 24.52
N PRO A 473 -1.70 -8.66 24.90
CA PRO A 473 -2.11 -7.57 24.01
C PRO A 473 -0.91 -6.95 23.25
N MET A 474 -1.12 -6.58 21.99
CA MET A 474 -0.11 -5.90 21.19
C MET A 474 0.20 -4.52 21.75
N LEU A 475 1.49 -4.22 21.94
CA LEU A 475 1.98 -2.89 22.32
C LEU A 475 3.07 -2.42 21.32
N PRO A 476 3.22 -1.09 21.13
CA PRO A 476 4.17 -0.48 20.20
C PRO A 476 5.60 -0.43 20.77
N THR A 477 6.14 -1.56 21.21
CA THR A 477 7.48 -1.65 21.86
C THR A 477 8.61 -2.08 20.91
N THR A 478 8.28 -2.39 19.66
CA THR A 478 9.27 -2.71 18.60
C THR A 478 8.95 -1.94 17.33
N PRO A 479 9.93 -1.70 16.43
CA PRO A 479 9.70 -0.86 15.26
C PRO A 479 8.51 -1.29 14.37
N PRO A 480 8.32 -2.58 14.03
CA PRO A 480 7.15 -3.00 13.25
C PRO A 480 5.83 -2.73 13.98
N ARG A 481 5.78 -2.88 15.31
CA ARG A 481 4.58 -2.62 16.11
C ARG A 481 4.28 -1.13 16.21
N VAL A 482 5.30 -0.27 16.30
CA VAL A 482 5.11 1.19 16.22
C VAL A 482 4.44 1.57 14.90
N LEU A 483 4.92 1.05 13.78
CA LEU A 483 4.36 1.34 12.46
C LEU A 483 2.93 0.78 12.31
N GLN A 484 2.69 -0.44 12.79
CA GLN A 484 1.37 -1.06 12.79
C GLN A 484 0.32 -0.23 13.56
N VAL A 485 0.67 0.24 14.76
CA VAL A 485 -0.27 0.96 15.61
C VAL A 485 -0.47 2.41 15.15
N PHE A 486 0.58 3.07 14.65
CA PHE A 486 0.56 4.53 14.47
C PHE A 486 0.67 5.03 13.03
N CYS A 487 0.99 4.18 12.05
CA CYS A 487 1.30 4.60 10.68
C CYS A 487 0.44 3.94 9.60
N ASP A 488 -0.40 2.96 9.95
CA ASP A 488 -1.22 2.20 9.00
C ASP A 488 -2.57 2.88 8.71
N ALA A 489 -2.73 3.34 7.47
CA ALA A 489 -3.96 3.93 6.97
C ALA A 489 -5.01 2.88 6.58
N HIS A 490 -4.60 1.67 6.21
CA HIS A 490 -5.51 0.62 5.80
C HIS A 490 -6.25 0.03 7.00
N ASP A 491 -5.55 -0.24 8.10
CA ASP A 491 -6.19 -0.75 9.32
C ASP A 491 -7.23 0.26 9.87
N LYS A 492 -6.89 1.54 9.89
CA LYS A 492 -7.75 2.60 10.45
C LYS A 492 -8.82 3.12 9.48
N GLY A 493 -8.56 3.04 8.17
CA GLY A 493 -9.46 3.49 7.12
C GLY A 493 -10.55 2.47 6.80
N PRO A 494 -11.68 2.91 6.21
CA PRO A 494 -12.79 2.03 5.85
C PRO A 494 -12.62 1.35 4.48
N PHE A 495 -11.40 1.29 3.92
CA PHE A 495 -11.16 0.81 2.56
C PHE A 495 -10.54 -0.59 2.57
N VAL A 496 -10.97 -1.42 1.62
CA VAL A 496 -10.46 -2.79 1.45
C VAL A 496 -9.37 -2.80 0.38
N SER A 497 -8.23 -3.40 0.69
CA SER A 497 -7.10 -3.60 -0.22
C SER A 497 -6.70 -5.07 -0.26
N ASP A 498 -6.21 -5.51 -1.40
CA ASP A 498 -5.58 -6.82 -1.61
C ASP A 498 -4.17 -6.72 -2.20
N ASN A 499 -3.55 -5.52 -2.16
CA ASN A 499 -2.27 -5.26 -2.83
C ASN A 499 -1.05 -5.82 -2.08
N ILE A 500 -1.12 -5.98 -0.76
CA ILE A 500 0.00 -6.44 0.07
C ILE A 500 -0.43 -7.47 1.10
N ALA A 501 0.54 -8.21 1.64
CA ALA A 501 0.31 -9.15 2.72
C ALA A 501 -0.20 -8.43 3.98
N ARG A 502 -1.00 -9.13 4.78
CA ARG A 502 -1.41 -8.63 6.11
C ARG A 502 -0.20 -8.56 7.05
N TRP A 503 -0.35 -7.87 8.17
CA TRP A 503 0.65 -7.87 9.24
C TRP A 503 1.01 -9.30 9.69
N GLN A 504 2.32 -9.54 9.84
CA GLN A 504 2.91 -10.78 10.35
C GLN A 504 2.61 -12.03 9.49
N THR A 505 2.55 -11.86 8.17
CA THR A 505 2.31 -12.97 7.23
C THR A 505 3.61 -13.71 6.93
N ASN A 506 3.61 -15.05 6.95
CA ASN A 506 4.80 -15.83 6.55
C ASN A 506 5.04 -15.72 5.04
N VAL A 507 6.31 -15.63 4.62
CA VAL A 507 6.68 -15.52 3.20
C VAL A 507 6.20 -16.70 2.33
N ARG A 508 5.99 -17.87 2.93
CA ARG A 508 5.46 -19.05 2.21
C ARG A 508 3.97 -18.95 1.91
N ASP A 509 3.24 -18.12 2.66
CA ASP A 509 1.78 -18.08 2.69
C ASP A 509 1.26 -16.65 2.47
N LEU A 510 1.85 -15.91 1.52
CA LEU A 510 1.54 -14.49 1.33
C LEU A 510 0.05 -14.22 1.01
N GLY A 511 -0.60 -15.14 0.30
CA GLY A 511 -2.03 -15.01 -0.04
C GLY A 511 -2.39 -13.78 -0.88
N VAL A 512 -1.40 -13.17 -1.56
CA VAL A 512 -1.58 -11.99 -2.44
C VAL A 512 -1.71 -12.46 -3.89
N LEU A 513 -2.73 -11.98 -4.59
CA LEU A 513 -2.97 -12.34 -5.98
C LEU A 513 -2.11 -11.47 -6.92
N ASN A 514 -1.10 -12.07 -7.55
CA ASN A 514 -0.32 -11.44 -8.61
C ASN A 514 -1.12 -11.45 -9.92
N ARG A 515 -1.87 -10.38 -10.19
CA ARG A 515 -2.72 -10.27 -11.39
C ARG A 515 -1.90 -10.12 -12.68
N GLU A 516 -2.27 -10.89 -13.70
CA GLU A 516 -1.90 -10.64 -15.10
C GLU A 516 -2.81 -9.55 -15.69
N GLY A 517 -2.40 -8.95 -16.82
CA GLY A 517 -3.22 -7.98 -17.54
C GLY A 517 -3.47 -6.67 -16.77
N LEU A 518 -2.46 -6.16 -16.06
CA LEU A 518 -2.54 -4.88 -15.36
C LEU A 518 -2.91 -3.75 -16.33
N SER A 519 -3.84 -2.89 -15.92
CA SER A 519 -4.40 -1.82 -16.78
C SER A 519 -3.37 -0.84 -17.36
N TRP A 520 -2.20 -0.73 -16.71
CA TRP A 520 -1.11 0.17 -17.08
C TRP A 520 0.07 -0.53 -17.74
N LEU A 521 0.05 -1.87 -17.87
CA LEU A 521 1.08 -2.63 -18.58
C LEU A 521 0.73 -2.63 -20.08
N PRO A 522 1.54 -2.01 -20.95
CA PRO A 522 1.23 -1.99 -22.38
C PRO A 522 1.33 -3.40 -22.99
N SER A 523 0.36 -3.78 -23.82
CA SER A 523 0.39 -5.10 -24.50
C SER A 523 1.58 -5.22 -25.48
N VAL A 524 2.16 -6.40 -25.57
CA VAL A 524 3.24 -6.76 -26.53
C VAL A 524 2.83 -7.91 -27.47
N GLY A 525 1.53 -8.14 -27.61
CA GLY A 525 0.95 -9.23 -28.39
C GLY A 525 0.67 -10.47 -27.57
#